data_AF-A0A816FSX9-F1
#
_entry.id   AF-A0A816FSX9-F1
#
_cell.length_a   1.000
_cell.length_b   1.000
_cell.length_c   1.000
_cell.angle_alpha   90.00
_cell.angle_beta   90.00
_cell.angle_gamma   90.00
#
_symmetry.space_group_name_H-M   'P 1'
#
loop_
_entity.id
_entity.type
_entity.pdbx_description
1 polymer ?
#
loop_
_entity_poly.entity_id
_entity_poly.type
_entity_poly.pdbx_seq_one_letter_code
_entity_poly.pdbx_strand_id
1 'polypeptide(L)' 'RFGHLGVAISLITHEDRFAVHKIEQELGTEILPIPRHIDEHLYVAKVSAIESSSEEHQQ' A
#
# COMPACT_ATOMS: atom_id res chain seq x y z
N ARG A 1 6.15 13.81 3.27
CA ARG A 1 6.90 12.84 2.44
C ARG A 1 5.90 12.10 1.56
N PHE A 2 5.83 12.46 0.29
CA PHE A 2 4.83 11.97 -0.67
C PHE A 2 5.44 10.85 -1.54
N GLY A 3 4.61 10.03 -2.19
CA GLY A 3 5.09 9.06 -3.19
C GLY A 3 5.34 7.62 -2.72
N HIS A 4 4.85 7.22 -1.54
CA HIS A 4 4.90 5.80 -1.13
C HIS A 4 3.79 5.04 -1.86
N LEU A 5 4.10 4.54 -3.05
CA LEU A 5 3.26 3.61 -3.79
C LEU A 5 3.60 2.19 -3.33
N GLY A 6 2.63 1.51 -2.75
CA GLY A 6 2.83 0.16 -2.25
C GLY A 6 1.51 -0.47 -1.82
N VAL A 7 1.47 -1.80 -1.87
CA VAL A 7 0.34 -2.59 -1.40
C VAL A 7 0.77 -3.30 -0.11
N ALA A 8 -0.09 -3.24 0.91
CA ALA A 8 0.05 -4.04 2.12
C ALA A 8 -0.87 -5.26 2.01
N ILE A 9 -0.32 -6.45 2.27
CA ILE A 9 -1.10 -7.70 2.31
C ILE A 9 -1.05 -8.23 3.74
N SER A 10 -2.22 -8.36 4.36
CA SER A 10 -2.38 -8.94 5.69
C SER A 10 -2.85 -10.39 5.57
N LEU A 11 -2.12 -11.31 6.19
CA LEU A 11 -2.55 -12.70 6.34
C LEU A 11 -3.34 -12.83 7.64
N ILE A 12 -4.63 -13.16 7.51
CA ILE A 12 -5.59 -13.09 8.61
C ILE A 12 -6.19 -14.49 8.80
N THR A 13 -6.23 -14.97 10.05
CA THR A 13 -6.91 -16.23 10.39
C THR A 13 -8.34 -15.98 10.86
N HIS A 14 -9.12 -17.05 11.10
CA HIS A 14 -10.47 -16.89 11.62
C HIS A 14 -10.50 -16.22 13.00
N GLU A 15 -9.46 -16.41 13.81
CA GLU A 15 -9.39 -15.88 15.18
C GLU A 15 -9.15 -14.36 15.19
N ASP A 16 -8.54 -13.82 14.13
CA ASP A 16 -8.15 -12.41 14.04
C ASP A 16 -9.29 -11.46 13.63
N ARG A 17 -10.48 -11.98 13.27
CA ARG A 17 -11.59 -11.18 12.71
C ARG A 17 -11.97 -9.97 13.57
N PHE A 18 -11.96 -10.13 14.90
CA PHE A 18 -12.29 -9.03 15.82
C PHE A 18 -11.16 -8.00 15.91
N ALA A 19 -9.90 -8.45 15.89
CA ALA A 19 -8.75 -7.56 15.93
C ALA A 19 -8.68 -6.69 14.67
N VAL A 20 -8.93 -7.29 13.50
CA VAL A 20 -8.96 -6.58 12.21
C VAL A 20 -10.03 -5.50 12.21
N HIS A 21 -11.26 -5.83 12.61
CA HIS A 21 -12.34 -4.84 12.65
C HIS A 21 -12.05 -3.70 13.62
N LYS A 22 -11.41 -3.99 14.75
CA LYS A 22 -10.98 -2.95 15.70
C LYS A 22 -9.94 -2.03 15.09
N ILE A 23 -8.92 -2.57 14.41
CA ILE A 23 -7.87 -1.81 13.73
C ILE A 23 -8.46 -0.93 12.62
N GLU A 24 -9.40 -1.46 11.82
CA GLU A 24 -10.11 -0.69 10.79
C GLU A 24 -10.82 0.53 11.36
N GLN A 25 -11.56 0.36 12.47
CA GLN A 25 -12.27 1.45 13.14
C GLN A 25 -11.32 2.47 13.76
N GLU A 26 -10.24 2.03 14.41
CA GLU A 26 -9.27 2.92 15.06
C GLU A 26 -8.45 3.73 14.04
N LEU A 27 -8.10 3.15 12.90
CA LEU A 27 -7.31 3.79 11.86
C LEU A 27 -8.16 4.50 10.80
N GLY A 28 -9.48 4.28 10.78
CA GLY A 28 -10.37 4.79 9.73
C GLY A 28 -10.00 4.28 8.34
N THR A 29 -9.54 3.03 8.25
CA THR A 29 -9.14 2.38 7.00
C THR A 29 -10.02 1.18 6.70
N GLU A 30 -10.11 0.81 5.42
CA GLU A 30 -10.84 -0.38 4.97
C GLU A 30 -9.86 -1.45 4.47
N ILE A 31 -9.94 -2.66 5.02
CA ILE A 31 -9.13 -3.81 4.58
C ILE A 31 -10.01 -4.68 3.69
N LEU A 32 -9.89 -4.47 2.38
CA LEU A 32 -10.63 -5.22 1.37
C LEU A 32 -10.10 -6.65 1.22
N PRO A 33 -10.96 -7.63 0.90
CA PRO A 33 -10.51 -8.97 0.54
C PRO A 33 -9.63 -8.92 -0.71
N ILE A 34 -8.57 -9.74 -0.74
CA ILE A 34 -7.60 -9.72 -1.83
C ILE A 34 -8.27 -10.14 -3.16
N PRO A 35 -8.19 -9.31 -4.21
CA PRO A 35 -8.71 -9.68 -5.53
C PRO A 35 -7.80 -10.73 -6.19
N ARG A 36 -8.34 -11.46 -7.17
CA ARG A 36 -7.55 -12.43 -7.96
C ARG A 36 -6.41 -11.76 -8.75
N HIS A 37 -6.64 -10.54 -9.20
CA HIS A 37 -5.68 -9.75 -9.97
C HIS A 37 -5.49 -8.41 -9.28
N ILE A 38 -4.24 -8.08 -8.95
CA ILE A 38 -3.85 -6.79 -8.37
C ILE A 38 -3.26 -5.97 -9.51
N ASP A 39 -3.74 -4.74 -9.70
CA ASP A 39 -3.20 -3.84 -10.70
C ASP A 39 -1.75 -3.46 -10.34
N GLU A 40 -0.83 -3.71 -11.26
CA GLU A 40 0.59 -3.38 -11.13
C GLU A 40 0.79 -1.89 -10.87
N HIS A 41 -0.08 -1.01 -11.37
CA HIS A 41 0.01 0.42 -11.11
C HIS A 41 -0.16 0.81 -9.64
N LEU A 42 -0.67 -0.08 -8.77
CA LEU A 42 -0.83 0.17 -7.34
C LEU A 42 0.45 -0.06 -6.54
N TYR A 43 1.45 -0.75 -7.12
CA TYR A 43 2.69 -1.09 -6.40
C TYR A 43 3.95 -1.05 -7.26
N VAL A 44 3.84 -0.93 -8.58
CA VAL A 44 4.94 -0.81 -9.53
C VAL A 44 5.05 0.65 -9.96
N ALA A 45 6.11 1.31 -9.54
CA ALA A 45 6.45 2.63 -10.06
C ALA A 45 6.82 2.50 -11.55
N LYS A 46 6.19 3.30 -12.41
CA LYS A 46 6.63 3.43 -13.80
C LYS A 46 8.02 4.06 -13.81
N VAL A 47 8.97 3.42 -14.48
CA VAL A 47 10.38 3.88 -14.60
C VAL A 47 10.46 5.35 -15.04
N SER A 48 9.51 5.80 -15.87
CA SER A 48 9.42 7.19 -16.34
C SER A 48 9.15 8.24 -15.24
N ALA A 49 8.66 7.85 -14.05
CA ALA A 49 8.48 8.76 -12.93
C ALA A 49 9.72 8.84 -12.01
N ILE A 50 10.64 7.87 -12.11
CA ILE A 50 11.82 7.74 -11.24
C ILE A 50 12.97 8.65 -11.73
N GLU A 51 13.04 8.92 -13.03
CA GLU A 51 14.06 9.78 -13.64
C GLU A 51 13.93 11.26 -13.22
N SER A 52 12.75 11.70 -12.80
CA SER A 52 12.48 13.09 -12.39
C SER A 52 12.75 13.41 -10.90
N SER A 53 13.30 12.50 -10.10
CA SER A 53 13.63 12.76 -8.67
C SER A 53 15.08 12.47 -8.27
N SER A 54 15.97 12.20 -9.24
CA SER A 54 17.37 11.85 -8.95
C SER A 54 18.38 12.97 -9.23
N GLU A 55 17.94 14.17 -9.64
CA GLU A 55 18.83 15.29 -10.00
C GLU A 55 18.64 16.56 -9.12
N GLU A 56 18.54 16.46 -7.79
CA GLU A 56 18.73 17.63 -6.91
C GLU A 56 19.38 17.23 -5.56
N HIS A 57 20.66 16.86 -5.58
CA HIS A 57 21.50 16.93 -4.36
C HIS A 57 23.01 17.05 -4.65
N GLN A 58 23.39 18.04 -5.47
CA GLN A 58 24.78 18.50 -5.49
C GLN A 58 24.87 19.98 -5.93
N GLN A 59 24.64 20.88 -4.97
CA GLN A 59 25.33 22.16 -4.85
C GLN A 59 25.63 22.42 -3.37
#